data_AF-A0A930NKR7-F1
#
_entry.id   AF-A0A930NKR7-F1
#
_cell.length_a   1.000
_cell.length_b   1.000
_cell.length_c   1.000
_cell.angle_alpha   90.00
_cell.angle_beta   90.00
_cell.angle_gamma   90.00
#
_symmetry.space_group_name_H-M   'P 1'
#
loop_
_entity.id
_entity.type
_entity.pdbx_description
1 polymer ?
#
loop_
_entity_poly.entity_id
_entity_poly.type
_entity_poly.pdbx_seq_one_letter_code
_entity_poly.pdbx_strand_id
1 'polypeptide(L)'
;MKKDNNEEEKSSGVSLEDYIIQDKINAFIQHYKPAKDESTCDEVYTDAKLRQFFKAWPCTLGDPLSIYTNILGESGFIMKVSLSGEPAYFVCQREN
;
A
#
# COMPACT_ATOMS: atom_id res chain seq x y z
N MET A 1 -9.52 -43.00 24.80
CA MET A 1 -9.24 -42.32 23.52
C MET A 1 -10.31 -41.28 23.29
N LYS A 2 -10.01 -40.00 23.51
CA LYS A 2 -10.87 -38.89 23.10
C LYS A 2 -10.25 -38.30 21.83
N LYS A 3 -10.94 -38.44 20.71
CA LYS A 3 -10.61 -37.74 19.47
C LYS A 3 -11.33 -36.40 19.55
N ASP A 4 -10.63 -35.37 19.98
CA ASP A 4 -11.08 -34.01 19.79
C ASP A 4 -10.81 -33.67 18.31
N ASN A 5 -11.82 -33.91 17.48
CA ASN A 5 -11.88 -33.35 16.13
C ASN A 5 -12.09 -31.85 16.30
N ASN A 6 -10.99 -31.11 16.43
CA ASN A 6 -10.99 -29.67 16.22
C ASN A 6 -11.13 -29.46 14.70
N GLU A 7 -12.36 -29.47 14.23
CA GLU A 7 -12.68 -28.94 12.91
C GLU A 7 -12.36 -27.45 12.97
N GLU A 8 -11.21 -27.08 12.42
CA GLU A 8 -10.87 -25.68 12.14
C GLU A 8 -12.00 -25.12 11.27
N GLU A 9 -12.91 -24.37 11.90
CA GLU A 9 -13.86 -23.51 11.22
C GLU A 9 -13.05 -22.59 10.31
N LYS A 10 -13.00 -22.92 9.02
CA LYS A 10 -12.57 -21.99 7.98
C LYS A 10 -13.50 -20.79 8.09
N SER A 11 -13.04 -19.74 8.76
CA SER A 11 -13.72 -18.46 8.76
C SER A 11 -13.80 -17.99 7.32
N SER A 12 -14.97 -18.16 6.72
CA SER A 12 -15.35 -17.59 5.42
C SER A 12 -15.66 -16.09 5.57
N GLY A 13 -14.83 -15.40 6.37
CA GLY A 13 -14.94 -13.97 6.63
C GLY A 13 -14.15 -13.19 5.59
N VAL A 14 -14.72 -12.06 5.15
CA VAL A 14 -13.99 -11.06 4.36
C VAL A 14 -12.76 -10.63 5.15
N SER A 15 -11.60 -10.61 4.51
CA SER A 15 -10.34 -10.15 5.10
C SER A 15 -9.93 -8.79 4.53
N LEU A 16 -8.90 -8.17 5.11
CA LEU A 16 -8.42 -6.87 4.63
C LEU A 16 -7.78 -6.99 3.24
N GLU A 17 -7.20 -8.15 2.94
CA GLU A 17 -6.59 -8.52 1.66
C GLU A 17 -7.60 -8.47 0.51
N ASP A 18 -8.89 -8.72 0.78
CA ASP A 18 -9.96 -8.64 -0.24
C ASP A 18 -10.18 -7.20 -0.76
N TYR A 19 -9.71 -6.19 -0.04
CA TYR A 19 -9.76 -4.77 -0.47
C TYR A 19 -8.56 -4.35 -1.31
N ILE A 20 -7.62 -5.27 -1.56
CA ILE A 20 -6.38 -5.01 -2.28
C ILE A 20 -6.55 -5.36 -3.76
N ILE A 21 -6.28 -4.37 -4.62
CA ILE A 21 -6.34 -4.51 -6.07
C ILE A 21 -4.91 -4.52 -6.58
N GLN A 22 -4.36 -5.71 -6.77
CA GLN A 22 -2.96 -5.92 -7.17
C GLN A 22 -2.59 -5.15 -8.45
N ASP A 23 -3.51 -5.04 -9.40
CA ASP A 23 -3.26 -4.31 -10.65
C ASP A 23 -2.96 -2.82 -10.42
N LYS A 24 -3.53 -2.19 -9.39
CA LYS A 24 -3.19 -0.79 -9.06
C LYS A 24 -1.77 -0.68 -8.51
N ILE A 25 -1.34 -1.66 -7.72
CA ILE A 25 0.05 -1.72 -7.21
C ILE A 25 1.00 -1.87 -8.39
N ASN A 26 0.72 -2.82 -9.28
CA ASN A 26 1.53 -3.06 -10.47
C ASN A 26 1.59 -1.82 -11.36
N ALA A 27 0.46 -1.15 -11.61
CA ALA A 27 0.41 0.08 -12.38
C ALA A 27 1.24 1.20 -11.73
N PHE A 28 1.17 1.36 -10.40
CA PHE A 28 1.99 2.32 -9.68
C PHE A 28 3.49 2.04 -9.83
N ILE A 29 3.91 0.78 -9.62
CA ILE A 29 5.32 0.36 -9.70
C ILE A 29 5.86 0.45 -11.14
N GLN A 30 5.02 0.19 -12.14
CA GLN A 30 5.41 0.31 -13.55
C GLN A 30 5.55 1.77 -13.97
N HIS A 31 4.65 2.64 -13.51
CA HIS A 31 4.67 4.05 -13.89
C HIS A 31 5.72 4.86 -13.12
N TYR A 32 6.00 4.49 -11.87
CA TYR A 32 6.88 5.24 -10.98
C TYR A 32 8.12 4.45 -10.53
N LYS A 33 9.15 5.18 -10.13
CA LYS A 33 10.33 4.69 -9.41
C LYS A 33 10.57 5.53 -8.16
N PRO A 34 11.14 4.97 -7.08
CA PRO A 34 11.42 5.74 -5.87
C PRO A 34 12.49 6.81 -6.13
N ALA A 35 12.24 8.01 -5.63
CA ALA A 35 13.21 9.11 -5.63
C ALA A 35 14.02 9.15 -4.33
N LYS A 36 15.22 9.73 -4.40
CA LYS A 36 16.11 9.84 -3.24
C LYS A 36 15.58 10.81 -2.19
N ASP A 37 15.04 11.93 -2.63
CA ASP A 37 14.56 13.02 -1.78
C ASP A 37 13.49 13.83 -2.53
N GLU A 38 12.80 14.71 -1.81
CA GLU A 38 11.72 15.52 -2.37
C GLU A 38 12.21 16.48 -3.47
N SER A 39 13.45 16.97 -3.36
CA SER A 39 14.02 17.91 -4.32
C SER A 39 14.35 17.31 -5.69
N THR A 40 14.39 15.98 -5.76
CA THR A 40 14.73 15.21 -6.96
C THR A 40 13.56 14.40 -7.51
N CYS A 41 12.38 14.52 -6.89
CA CYS A 41 11.19 13.78 -7.32
C CYS A 41 10.35 14.58 -8.31
N ASP A 42 9.64 13.88 -9.19
CA ASP A 42 8.64 14.50 -10.07
C ASP A 42 7.34 14.73 -9.30
N GLU A 43 7.05 13.86 -8.33
CA GLU A 43 5.81 13.89 -7.60
C GLU A 43 5.94 13.38 -6.16
N VAL A 44 5.19 14.04 -5.26
CA VAL A 44 5.03 13.64 -3.86
C VAL A 44 3.68 12.95 -3.68
N TYR A 45 3.72 11.73 -3.15
CA TYR A 45 2.55 10.92 -2.80
C TYR A 45 2.38 10.85 -1.29
N THR A 46 1.64 11.81 -0.75
CA THR A 46 1.19 11.80 0.65
C THR A 46 0.19 10.68 0.91
N ASP A 47 -0.07 10.38 2.18
CA ASP A 47 -1.11 9.44 2.59
C ASP A 47 -2.45 9.71 1.88
N ALA A 48 -2.92 10.96 1.88
CA ALA A 48 -4.16 11.36 1.21
C ALA A 48 -4.17 11.04 -0.30
N LYS A 49 -3.05 11.30 -1.00
CA LYS A 49 -2.92 11.02 -2.43
C LYS A 49 -2.89 9.52 -2.73
N LEU A 50 -2.22 8.74 -1.88
CA LEU A 50 -2.21 7.28 -1.98
C LEU A 50 -3.61 6.71 -1.79
N ARG A 51 -4.37 7.19 -0.79
CA ARG A 51 -5.78 6.80 -0.60
C ARG A 51 -6.61 7.12 -1.82
N GLN A 52 -6.43 8.30 -2.41
CA GLN A 52 -7.16 8.68 -3.61
C GLN A 52 -6.80 7.82 -4.83
N PHE A 53 -5.53 7.47 -4.99
CA PHE A 53 -5.03 6.64 -6.10
C PHE A 53 -5.51 5.19 -5.96
N PHE A 54 -5.25 4.57 -4.81
CA PHE A 54 -5.62 3.17 -4.58
C PHE A 54 -7.11 2.97 -4.27
N LYS A 55 -7.83 4.05 -3.92
CA LYS A 55 -9.18 4.01 -3.34
C LYS A 55 -9.20 3.21 -2.03
N ALA A 56 -8.13 3.35 -1.24
CA ALA A 56 -7.91 2.62 0.00
C ALA A 56 -8.31 3.48 1.22
N TRP A 57 -9.59 3.42 1.58
CA TRP A 57 -10.12 4.11 2.76
C TRP A 57 -10.24 3.14 3.95
N PRO A 58 -10.07 3.60 5.19
CA PRO A 58 -10.29 2.75 6.36
C PRO A 58 -11.68 2.13 6.35
N CYS A 59 -11.75 0.86 6.71
CA CYS A 59 -12.99 0.09 6.80
C CYS A 59 -13.10 -0.56 8.20
N THR A 60 -14.19 -1.30 8.43
CA THR A 60 -14.45 -1.97 9.71
C THR A 60 -13.40 -3.03 10.07
N LEU A 61 -12.66 -3.53 9.07
CA LEU A 61 -11.61 -4.53 9.25
C LEU A 61 -10.22 -3.91 9.49
N GLY A 62 -10.06 -2.61 9.26
CA GLY A 62 -8.78 -1.91 9.39
C GLY A 62 -8.50 -0.96 8.23
N ASP A 63 -7.23 -0.56 8.10
CA ASP A 63 -6.79 0.33 7.02
C ASP A 63 -6.14 -0.46 5.87
N PRO A 64 -6.82 -0.63 4.73
CA PRO A 64 -6.26 -1.38 3.60
C PRO A 64 -5.02 -0.71 3.02
N LEU A 65 -4.84 0.62 3.21
CA LEU A 65 -3.65 1.31 2.73
C LEU A 65 -2.37 0.73 3.35
N SER A 66 -2.44 0.20 4.58
CA SER A 66 -1.29 -0.44 5.23
C SER A 66 -0.72 -1.62 4.45
N ILE A 67 -1.56 -2.39 3.76
CA ILE A 67 -1.11 -3.50 2.91
C ILE A 67 -0.49 -2.96 1.63
N TYR A 68 -1.11 -1.96 0.99
CA TYR A 68 -0.54 -1.30 -0.19
C TYR A 68 0.86 -0.74 0.12
N THR A 69 1.03 -0.02 1.24
CA THR A 69 2.31 0.59 1.61
C THR A 69 3.37 -0.44 1.97
N ASN A 70 2.97 -1.58 2.56
CA ASN A 70 3.89 -2.69 2.83
C ASN A 70 4.43 -3.29 1.51
N ILE A 71 3.55 -3.62 0.56
CA ILE A 71 3.95 -4.19 -0.74
C ILE A 71 4.79 -3.20 -1.56
N LEU A 72 4.45 -1.91 -1.53
CA LEU A 72 5.27 -0.86 -2.15
C LEU A 72 6.65 -0.76 -1.49
N GLY A 73 6.73 -0.95 -0.17
CA GLY A 73 7.97 -1.02 0.60
C GLY A 73 8.89 -2.15 0.12
N GLU A 74 8.35 -3.35 -0.11
CA GLU A 74 9.07 -4.48 -0.71
C GLU A 74 9.60 -4.16 -2.12
N SER A 75 8.93 -3.25 -2.84
CA SER A 75 9.34 -2.75 -4.16
C SER A 75 10.28 -1.53 -4.11
N GLY A 76 10.75 -1.14 -2.91
CA GLY A 76 11.73 -0.06 -2.72
C GLY A 76 11.13 1.33 -2.50
N PHE A 77 9.81 1.48 -2.43
CA PHE A 77 9.17 2.76 -2.09
C PHE A 77 9.15 2.94 -0.57
N ILE A 78 10.04 3.78 -0.06
CA ILE A 78 10.17 4.04 1.37
C ILE A 78 9.53 5.38 1.72
N MET A 79 8.62 5.35 2.69
CA MET A 79 7.91 6.53 3.17
C MET A 79 8.87 7.42 3.98
N LYS A 80 8.86 8.72 3.69
CA LYS A 80 9.70 9.74 4.34
C LYS A 80 8.81 10.91 4.78
N VAL A 81 9.35 11.78 5.63
CA VAL A 81 8.68 13.03 5.99
C VAL A 81 8.97 14.05 4.89
N SER A 82 7.92 14.60 4.28
CA SER A 82 8.02 15.69 3.30
C SER A 82 8.40 17.01 3.97
N LEU A 83 8.78 18.00 3.17
CA LEU A 83 9.00 19.37 3.60
C LEU A 83 7.72 20.02 4.16
N SER A 84 6.54 19.52 3.78
CA SER A 84 5.26 19.90 4.38
C SER A 84 5.01 19.27 5.75
N GLY A 85 5.86 18.34 6.20
CA GLY A 85 5.74 17.64 7.47
C GLY A 85 4.86 16.38 7.43
N GLU A 86 4.41 15.97 6.26
CA GLU A 86 3.54 14.81 6.08
C GLU A 86 4.33 13.55 5.66
N PRO A 87 3.90 12.35 6.06
CA PRO A 87 4.46 11.12 5.52
C PRO A 87 4.09 10.97 4.03
N ALA A 88 5.11 10.74 3.19
CA ALA A 88 4.95 10.65 1.75
C ALA A 88 5.97 9.73 1.09
N TYR A 89 5.61 9.23 -0.11
CA TYR A 89 6.57 8.69 -1.07
C TYR A 89 7.01 9.78 -2.02
N PHE A 90 8.31 9.84 -2.29
CA PHE A 90 8.88 10.66 -3.36
C PHE A 90 9.09 9.76 -4.56
N VAL A 91 8.52 10.13 -5.70
CA VAL A 91 8.56 9.31 -6.90
C VAL A 91 9.00 10.11 -8.12
N CYS A 92 9.69 9.44 -9.03
CA CYS A 92 9.90 9.91 -10.38
C CYS A 92 9.10 9.04 -11.35
N GLN A 93 8.66 9.59 -12.46
CA GLN A 93 8.10 8.79 -13.54
C GLN A 93 9.20 7.90 -14.13
N ARG A 94 8.84 6.68 -14.54
CA ARG A 94 9.73 5.87 -15.39
C ARG A 94 9.66 6.45 -16.79
N GLU A 95 10.82 6.77 -17.35
CA GLU A 95 10.93 7.06 -18.79
C GLU A 95 10.54 5.78 -19.55
N ASN A 96 9.65 5.92 -20.53
CA ASN A 96 9.23 4.82 -21.41
C ASN A 96 10.36 4.40 -22.37
#